data_AF-A0A6H2FIB6-F1
#
_entry.id   AF-A0A6H2FIB6-F1
#
_cell.length_a   1.000
_cell.length_b   1.000
_cell.length_c   1.000
_cell.angle_alpha   90.00
_cell.angle_beta   90.00
_cell.angle_gamma   90.00
#
_symmetry.space_group_name_H-M   'P 1'
#
loop_
_entity.id
_entity.type
_entity.pdbx_description
1 polymer ?
#
loop_
_entity_poly.entity_id
_entity_poly.type
_entity_poly.pdbx_seq_one_letter_code
_entity_poly.pdbx_strand_id
1 'polypeptide(L)'
;MSLKKKILVTCALPYSNGSIHLGHMLEHIQADIWVRYHRMYGNKVYFICADDAHGTPVMLKSLQLKISPEDMINKIYYEHITDLKKFNISYDNYYTTHSHENFFFSKLIFNRLKKRKFIKKKIIQQLYDFVYNMFLPDRFVKGKCPNCNSINQYGDHCENCGTTYSSIDLITPISILSQTTPILCNSEHFFFDLPQFFNFLKNWINSGVLDQKIRNKVQEWFILGLKEWDITRDSPYFGFKIPKTINKYFYVWLDAPIGYISTFKNLCDNKKINFYEWWKKNSNTELYHFIGKDIIYFHSLFWPAMLEGSNFRKPTKLFVHGHVTLNGYKMSKSKDNFITAKKWLDILDSDSLRYYYASKLSSDINDIDFNFSDFVYKINGDIVNKIVNLASRNSYFINNYFNDNLSKNIDMSFYLKFVKKSEIIHKYFIECKFSHVIKQIIVLSDIANYYIDKYKPWILIKDNLKKNKVQNICSMGINMFRVIMIYIKPIMPILSKKTELFLKKKLCIDNIMFPLINRKINKFKPLFFRINIKDLYKIIDK
;
A
#
# COMPACT_ATOMS: atom_id res chain seq x y z
N MET A 1 -10.03 22.97 -18.89
CA MET A 1 -10.14 22.02 -17.76
C MET A 1 -9.84 20.63 -18.30
N SER A 2 -8.85 19.92 -17.75
CA SER A 2 -8.67 18.51 -18.11
C SER A 2 -9.91 17.72 -17.72
N LEU A 3 -10.33 16.77 -18.58
CA LEU A 3 -11.43 15.85 -18.28
C LEU A 3 -11.12 15.14 -16.95
N LYS A 4 -12.05 15.22 -15.98
CA LYS A 4 -11.91 14.56 -14.69
C LYS A 4 -11.86 13.05 -14.89
N LYS A 5 -10.84 12.41 -14.32
CA LYS A 5 -10.62 10.97 -14.48
C LYS A 5 -11.51 10.16 -13.53
N LYS A 6 -11.86 8.95 -13.94
CA LYS A 6 -12.50 7.91 -13.11
C LYS A 6 -11.47 6.83 -12.83
N ILE A 7 -11.06 6.69 -11.58
CA ILE A 7 -9.90 5.91 -11.16
C ILE A 7 -10.29 4.88 -10.11
N LEU A 8 -9.95 3.61 -10.32
CA LEU A 8 -10.06 2.53 -9.35
C LEU A 8 -8.64 2.17 -8.90
N VAL A 9 -8.39 2.21 -7.60
CA VAL A 9 -7.10 1.93 -6.98
C VAL A 9 -7.25 0.76 -6.03
N THR A 10 -6.26 -0.14 -6.02
CA THR A 10 -6.15 -1.20 -5.01
C THR A 10 -4.75 -1.23 -4.40
N CYS A 11 -4.67 -1.74 -3.18
CA CYS A 11 -3.45 -2.34 -2.62
C CYS A 11 -3.53 -3.85 -2.78
N ALA A 12 -2.42 -4.56 -2.56
CA ALA A 12 -2.42 -5.99 -2.35
C ALA A 12 -3.31 -6.34 -1.15
N LEU A 13 -3.91 -7.53 -1.20
CA LEU A 13 -4.80 -8.03 -0.16
C LEU A 13 -3.96 -8.61 0.99
N PRO A 14 -4.01 -8.05 2.21
CA PRO A 14 -3.27 -8.60 3.34
C PRO A 14 -3.76 -9.99 3.69
N TYR A 15 -2.84 -10.89 4.03
CA TYR A 15 -3.17 -12.27 4.29
C TYR A 15 -3.74 -12.46 5.71
N SER A 16 -4.84 -13.21 5.86
CA SER A 16 -5.63 -13.29 7.10
C SER A 16 -5.04 -14.21 8.18
N ASN A 17 -3.71 -14.35 8.23
CA ASN A 17 -3.01 -15.21 9.20
C ASN A 17 -2.11 -14.43 10.18
N GLY A 18 -2.11 -13.09 10.10
CA GLY A 18 -1.29 -12.26 10.96
C GLY A 18 -1.53 -10.77 10.76
N SER A 19 -1.19 -10.01 11.81
CA SER A 19 -1.38 -8.55 11.89
C SER A 19 -0.69 -7.75 10.80
N ILE A 20 -1.27 -6.59 10.47
CA ILE A 20 -0.63 -5.55 9.67
C ILE A 20 0.66 -5.07 10.35
N HIS A 21 1.69 -4.85 9.55
CA HIS A 21 3.02 -4.43 9.99
C HIS A 21 3.56 -3.31 9.11
N LEU A 22 4.68 -2.71 9.50
CA LEU A 22 5.26 -1.55 8.80
C LEU A 22 5.51 -1.80 7.30
N GLY A 23 5.94 -3.00 6.93
CA GLY A 23 5.99 -3.42 5.51
C GLY A 23 4.67 -3.26 4.73
N HIS A 24 3.54 -3.72 5.28
CA HIS A 24 2.21 -3.48 4.68
C HIS A 24 1.86 -1.99 4.65
N MET A 25 2.21 -1.26 5.72
CA MET A 25 1.93 0.17 5.80
C MET A 25 2.64 0.97 4.71
N LEU A 26 3.80 0.55 4.22
CA LEU A 26 4.46 1.21 3.08
C LEU A 26 3.54 1.25 1.85
N GLU A 27 2.97 0.11 1.48
CA GLU A 27 2.09 -0.02 0.31
C GLU A 27 0.81 0.82 0.49
N HIS A 28 0.14 0.62 1.62
CA HIS A 28 -1.12 1.29 1.92
C HIS A 28 -0.96 2.82 2.00
N ILE A 29 0.11 3.30 2.62
CA ILE A 29 0.42 4.73 2.70
C ILE A 29 0.74 5.28 1.31
N GLN A 30 1.57 4.58 0.52
CA GLN A 30 1.92 5.03 -0.83
C GLN A 30 0.67 5.21 -1.70
N ALA A 31 -0.21 4.20 -1.73
CA ALA A 31 -1.46 4.24 -2.46
C ALA A 31 -2.40 5.34 -1.93
N ASP A 32 -2.54 5.47 -0.61
CA ASP A 32 -3.41 6.46 0.01
C ASP A 32 -2.96 7.91 -0.27
N ILE A 33 -1.65 8.18 -0.27
CA ILE A 33 -1.11 9.49 -0.66
C ILE A 33 -1.52 9.81 -2.11
N TRP A 34 -1.35 8.87 -3.02
CA TRP A 34 -1.71 9.03 -4.43
C TRP A 34 -3.22 9.24 -4.63
N VAL A 35 -4.05 8.44 -3.93
CA VAL A 35 -5.51 8.55 -3.92
C VAL A 35 -5.96 9.92 -3.41
N ARG A 36 -5.44 10.36 -2.26
CA ARG A 36 -5.76 11.67 -1.67
C ARG A 36 -5.39 12.80 -2.60
N TYR A 37 -4.26 12.69 -3.28
CA TYR A 37 -3.82 13.65 -4.27
C TYR A 37 -4.79 13.75 -5.45
N HIS A 38 -5.20 12.62 -6.03
CA HIS A 38 -6.18 12.61 -7.12
C HIS A 38 -7.55 13.13 -6.71
N ARG A 39 -8.03 12.78 -5.52
CA ARG A 39 -9.27 13.33 -4.95
C ARG A 39 -9.16 14.85 -4.74
N MET A 40 -8.01 15.36 -4.30
CA MET A 40 -7.75 16.79 -4.15
C MET A 40 -7.84 17.57 -5.46
N TYR A 41 -7.49 16.94 -6.59
CA TYR A 41 -7.67 17.48 -7.94
C TYR A 41 -9.05 17.17 -8.56
N GLY A 42 -10.00 16.67 -7.76
CA GLY A 42 -11.38 16.44 -8.17
C GLY A 42 -11.61 15.25 -9.09
N ASN A 43 -10.66 14.31 -9.20
CA ASN A 43 -10.91 13.05 -9.89
C ASN A 43 -11.87 12.17 -9.06
N LYS A 44 -12.69 11.39 -9.75
CA LYS A 44 -13.54 10.38 -9.11
C LYS A 44 -12.71 9.15 -8.84
N VAL A 45 -12.28 8.97 -7.60
CA VAL A 45 -11.43 7.85 -7.18
C VAL A 45 -12.20 6.92 -6.27
N TYR A 46 -12.21 5.63 -6.61
CA TYR A 46 -12.56 4.55 -5.69
C TYR A 46 -11.29 3.84 -5.25
N PHE A 47 -11.04 3.78 -3.95
CA PHE A 47 -9.91 3.09 -3.36
C PHE A 47 -10.40 1.89 -2.56
N ILE A 48 -10.01 0.69 -2.96
CA ILE A 48 -10.53 -0.55 -2.36
C ILE A 48 -9.40 -1.49 -1.96
N CYS A 49 -9.68 -2.32 -0.96
CA CYS A 49 -8.83 -3.44 -0.57
C CYS A 49 -9.70 -4.49 0.14
N ALA A 50 -9.12 -5.62 0.47
CA ALA A 50 -9.77 -6.70 1.19
C ALA A 50 -8.71 -7.57 1.85
N ASP A 51 -9.14 -8.38 2.80
CA ASP A 51 -8.32 -9.47 3.30
C ASP A 51 -8.32 -10.66 2.34
N ASP A 52 -7.13 -11.23 2.14
CA ASP A 52 -6.97 -12.55 1.53
C ASP A 52 -7.14 -13.62 2.62
N ALA A 53 -8.30 -14.26 2.59
CA ALA A 53 -8.80 -15.11 3.66
C ALA A 53 -8.63 -16.61 3.42
N HIS A 54 -8.19 -17.06 2.24
CA HIS A 54 -8.16 -18.49 1.92
C HIS A 54 -6.78 -19.13 2.05
N GLY A 55 -6.78 -20.47 2.16
CA GLY A 55 -5.59 -21.27 1.99
C GLY A 55 -5.17 -22.10 3.20
N THR A 56 -4.25 -23.03 2.95
CA THR A 56 -3.70 -23.94 3.96
C THR A 56 -3.10 -23.21 5.18
N PRO A 57 -2.34 -22.09 5.06
CA PRO A 57 -1.85 -21.42 6.25
C PRO A 57 -2.96 -20.85 7.15
N VAL A 58 -4.07 -20.36 6.60
CA VAL A 58 -5.23 -19.91 7.40
C VAL A 58 -5.84 -21.09 8.15
N MET A 59 -6.11 -22.19 7.43
CA MET A 59 -6.66 -23.42 8.01
C MET A 59 -5.78 -23.99 9.13
N LEU A 60 -4.47 -24.07 8.91
CA LEU A 60 -3.55 -24.61 9.93
C LEU A 60 -3.44 -23.68 11.13
N LYS A 61 -3.47 -22.35 10.92
CA LYS A 61 -3.43 -21.40 12.02
C LYS A 61 -4.71 -21.46 12.87
N SER A 62 -5.87 -21.65 12.25
CA SER A 62 -7.13 -21.79 12.99
C SER A 62 -7.16 -23.09 13.81
N LEU A 63 -6.63 -24.19 13.26
CA LEU A 63 -6.44 -25.45 13.99
C LEU A 63 -5.51 -25.29 15.20
N GLN A 64 -4.37 -24.59 15.04
CA GLN A 64 -3.46 -24.29 16.15
C GLN A 64 -4.13 -23.46 17.25
N LEU A 65 -5.00 -22.52 16.85
CA LEU A 65 -5.75 -21.66 17.78
C LEU A 65 -7.02 -22.34 18.33
N LYS A 66 -7.36 -23.54 17.85
CA LYS A 66 -8.58 -24.30 18.21
C LYS A 66 -9.87 -23.49 18.00
N ILE A 67 -9.94 -22.74 16.89
CA ILE A 67 -11.13 -21.99 16.45
C ILE A 67 -11.46 -22.30 14.99
N SER A 68 -12.68 -21.98 14.54
CA SER A 68 -13.03 -22.12 13.13
C SER A 68 -12.19 -21.17 12.27
N PRO A 69 -11.88 -21.53 11.00
CA PRO A 69 -11.25 -20.61 10.05
C PRO A 69 -12.03 -19.30 9.91
N GLU A 70 -13.37 -19.36 9.87
CA GLU A 70 -14.27 -18.23 9.76
C GLU A 70 -14.14 -17.26 10.95
N ASP A 71 -14.12 -17.77 12.18
CA ASP A 71 -13.93 -16.94 13.38
C ASP A 71 -12.55 -16.28 13.37
N MET A 72 -11.51 -17.02 12.93
CA MET A 72 -10.15 -16.50 12.85
C MET A 72 -10.04 -15.35 11.83
N ILE A 73 -10.53 -15.55 10.59
CA ILE A 73 -10.46 -14.50 9.56
C ILE A 73 -11.30 -13.29 9.95
N ASN A 74 -12.45 -13.49 10.61
CA ASN A 74 -13.28 -12.38 11.08
C ASN A 74 -12.54 -11.54 12.14
N LYS A 75 -11.86 -12.19 13.08
CA LYS A 75 -11.05 -11.50 14.10
C LYS A 75 -9.92 -10.69 13.46
N ILE A 76 -9.19 -11.27 12.51
CA ILE A 76 -8.11 -10.60 11.80
C ILE A 76 -8.63 -9.45 10.94
N TYR A 77 -9.76 -9.63 10.26
CA TYR A 77 -10.42 -8.58 9.48
C TYR A 77 -10.74 -7.34 10.32
N TYR A 78 -11.30 -7.53 11.52
CA TYR A 78 -11.57 -6.41 12.44
C TYR A 78 -10.29 -5.74 12.95
N GLU A 79 -9.22 -6.50 13.15
CA GLU A 79 -7.91 -5.96 13.50
C GLU A 79 -7.35 -5.09 12.37
N HIS A 80 -7.32 -5.63 11.14
CA HIS A 80 -6.80 -4.95 9.95
C HIS A 80 -7.54 -3.66 9.66
N ILE A 81 -8.87 -3.68 9.59
CA ILE A 81 -9.67 -2.48 9.30
C ILE A 81 -9.48 -1.41 10.39
N THR A 82 -9.32 -1.83 11.65
CA THR A 82 -9.08 -0.91 12.78
C THR A 82 -7.73 -0.21 12.64
N ASP A 83 -6.66 -0.97 12.39
CA ASP A 83 -5.30 -0.44 12.26
C ASP A 83 -5.19 0.47 11.03
N LEU A 84 -5.70 0.03 9.87
CA LEU A 84 -5.70 0.82 8.64
C LEU A 84 -6.49 2.14 8.80
N LYS A 85 -7.63 2.11 9.49
CA LYS A 85 -8.43 3.32 9.80
C LYS A 85 -7.68 4.27 10.73
N LYS A 86 -7.01 3.75 11.77
CA LYS A 86 -6.20 4.55 12.70
C LYS A 86 -4.98 5.19 12.00
N PHE A 87 -4.42 4.54 10.99
CA PHE A 87 -3.40 5.12 10.09
C PHE A 87 -3.96 6.09 9.03
N ASN A 88 -5.26 6.35 9.07
CA ASN A 88 -5.99 7.16 8.10
C ASN A 88 -5.86 6.67 6.65
N ILE A 89 -5.80 5.37 6.41
CA ILE A 89 -5.95 4.84 5.05
C ILE A 89 -7.41 5.02 4.63
N SER A 90 -7.63 5.68 3.49
CA SER A 90 -8.93 6.20 3.08
C SER A 90 -9.65 5.33 2.04
N TYR A 91 -9.78 4.04 2.35
CA TYR A 91 -10.56 3.10 1.55
C TYR A 91 -12.03 3.52 1.47
N ASP A 92 -12.59 3.43 0.26
CA ASP A 92 -14.02 3.50 0.01
C ASP A 92 -14.73 2.18 0.32
N ASN A 93 -14.00 1.06 0.25
CA ASN A 93 -14.45 -0.25 0.71
C ASN A 93 -13.26 -1.11 1.17
N TYR A 94 -13.41 -1.81 2.29
CA TYR A 94 -12.48 -2.83 2.76
C TYR A 94 -13.25 -4.12 3.04
N TYR A 95 -12.96 -5.20 2.32
CA TYR A 95 -13.80 -6.40 2.32
C TYR A 95 -12.99 -7.70 2.53
N THR A 96 -13.46 -8.84 2.03
CA THR A 96 -12.78 -10.14 2.17
C THR A 96 -12.92 -10.98 0.91
N THR A 97 -11.90 -11.78 0.60
CA THR A 97 -11.96 -12.79 -0.47
C THR A 97 -12.92 -13.94 -0.11
N HIS A 98 -13.20 -14.17 1.17
CA HIS A 98 -14.20 -15.13 1.64
C HIS A 98 -15.61 -14.51 1.63
N SER A 99 -16.12 -14.22 0.43
CA SER A 99 -17.42 -13.55 0.22
C SER A 99 -18.22 -14.17 -0.92
N HIS A 100 -19.54 -13.93 -0.90
CA HIS A 100 -20.45 -14.43 -1.94
C HIS A 100 -20.12 -13.87 -3.33
N GLU A 101 -19.80 -12.57 -3.42
CA GLU A 101 -19.40 -11.92 -4.65
C GLU A 101 -18.12 -12.54 -5.21
N ASN A 102 -17.14 -12.83 -4.35
CA ASN A 102 -15.89 -13.44 -4.80
C ASN A 102 -16.11 -14.88 -5.27
N PHE A 103 -16.93 -15.66 -4.56
CA PHE A 103 -17.31 -16.99 -5.00
C PHE A 103 -17.98 -16.96 -6.37
N PHE A 104 -18.90 -16.03 -6.58
CA PHE A 104 -19.58 -15.83 -7.87
C PHE A 104 -18.58 -15.51 -8.99
N PHE A 105 -17.68 -14.55 -8.79
CA PHE A 105 -16.72 -14.16 -9.83
C PHE A 105 -15.66 -15.24 -10.08
N SER A 106 -15.19 -15.95 -9.05
CA SER A 106 -14.28 -17.08 -9.20
C SER A 106 -14.90 -18.18 -10.06
N LYS A 107 -16.17 -18.54 -9.78
CA LYS A 107 -16.94 -19.48 -10.61
C LYS A 107 -17.13 -18.96 -12.04
N LEU A 108 -17.49 -17.69 -12.20
CA LEU A 108 -17.72 -17.08 -13.52
C LEU A 108 -16.45 -17.10 -14.38
N ILE A 109 -15.33 -16.62 -13.82
CA ILE A 109 -14.04 -16.55 -14.50
C ILE A 109 -13.56 -17.95 -14.85
N PHE A 110 -13.55 -18.89 -13.89
CA PHE A 110 -13.16 -20.27 -14.16
C PHE A 110 -13.98 -20.91 -15.29
N ASN A 111 -15.31 -20.76 -15.27
CA ASN A 111 -16.17 -21.32 -16.30
C ASN A 111 -15.91 -20.70 -17.68
N ARG A 112 -15.64 -19.38 -17.76
CA ARG A 112 -15.28 -18.72 -19.02
C ARG A 112 -13.95 -19.23 -19.56
N LEU A 113 -12.94 -19.37 -18.70
CA LEU A 113 -11.63 -19.90 -19.08
C LEU A 113 -11.73 -21.35 -19.56
N LYS A 114 -12.49 -22.19 -18.83
CA LYS A 114 -12.73 -23.59 -19.19
C LYS A 114 -13.47 -23.71 -20.53
N LYS A 115 -14.54 -22.93 -20.75
CA LYS A 115 -15.29 -22.91 -22.03
C LYS A 115 -14.39 -22.53 -23.22
N ARG A 116 -13.39 -21.69 -23.00
CA ARG A 116 -12.42 -21.23 -24.01
C ARG A 116 -11.17 -22.10 -24.09
N LYS A 117 -11.15 -23.28 -23.46
CA LYS A 117 -10.04 -24.25 -23.46
C LYS A 117 -8.71 -23.70 -22.89
N PHE A 118 -8.78 -22.75 -21.96
CA PHE A 118 -7.61 -22.26 -21.20
C PHE A 118 -7.37 -23.04 -19.91
N ILE A 119 -8.22 -24.01 -19.57
CA ILE A 119 -8.06 -24.88 -18.40
C ILE A 119 -7.80 -26.30 -18.88
N LYS A 120 -6.69 -26.88 -18.42
CA LYS A 120 -6.31 -28.28 -18.66
C LYS A 120 -6.46 -29.09 -17.39
N LYS A 121 -6.68 -30.40 -17.52
CA LYS A 121 -6.65 -31.37 -16.42
C LYS A 121 -5.37 -32.18 -16.51
N LYS A 122 -4.71 -32.40 -15.39
CA LYS A 122 -3.51 -33.25 -15.29
C LYS A 122 -3.56 -34.04 -14.00
N ILE A 123 -3.05 -35.27 -14.02
CA ILE A 123 -2.78 -36.02 -12.79
C ILE A 123 -1.37 -35.64 -12.34
N ILE A 124 -1.24 -35.23 -11.08
CA ILE A 124 0.05 -34.97 -10.44
C ILE A 124 0.29 -35.97 -9.31
N GLN A 125 1.56 -36.17 -8.98
CA GLN A 125 1.98 -36.90 -7.80
C GLN A 125 2.34 -35.90 -6.69
N GLN A 126 1.81 -36.12 -5.49
CA GLN A 126 2.09 -35.27 -4.34
C GLN A 126 2.14 -36.12 -3.07
N LEU A 127 2.95 -35.68 -2.11
CA LEU A 127 3.05 -36.29 -0.79
C LEU A 127 1.76 -36.08 0.01
N TYR A 128 1.29 -37.13 0.67
CA TYR A 128 0.06 -37.18 1.44
C TYR A 128 0.32 -37.63 2.88
N ASP A 129 -0.24 -36.90 3.82
CA ASP A 129 -0.22 -37.19 5.25
C ASP A 129 -1.50 -37.92 5.64
N PHE A 130 -1.38 -39.18 6.06
CA PHE A 130 -2.51 -40.03 6.45
C PHE A 130 -3.07 -39.70 7.84
N VAL A 131 -2.31 -39.00 8.70
CA VAL A 131 -2.76 -38.59 10.03
C VAL A 131 -3.70 -37.39 9.90
N TYR A 132 -3.32 -36.40 9.09
CA TYR A 132 -4.16 -35.22 8.81
C TYR A 132 -5.11 -35.43 7.63
N ASN A 133 -5.01 -36.56 6.93
CA ASN A 133 -5.75 -36.86 5.70
C ASN A 133 -5.69 -35.72 4.68
N MET A 134 -4.47 -35.26 4.38
CA MET A 134 -4.27 -34.12 3.49
C MET A 134 -3.02 -34.25 2.63
N PHE A 135 -3.09 -33.72 1.41
CA PHE A 135 -1.90 -33.48 0.60
C PHE A 135 -1.03 -32.40 1.22
N LEU A 136 0.28 -32.58 1.19
CA LEU A 136 1.27 -31.70 1.77
C LEU A 136 1.83 -30.74 0.72
N PRO A 137 1.58 -29.41 0.83
CA PRO A 137 2.40 -28.42 0.15
C PRO A 137 3.89 -28.61 0.47
N ASP A 138 4.78 -28.26 -0.46
CA ASP A 138 6.23 -28.49 -0.33
C ASP A 138 6.79 -28.01 1.02
N ARG A 139 6.43 -26.80 1.46
CA ARG A 139 6.88 -26.23 2.75
C ARG A 139 6.45 -27.01 4.00
N PHE A 140 5.52 -27.96 3.87
CA PHE A 140 5.08 -28.86 4.96
C PHE A 140 5.73 -30.24 4.88
N VAL A 141 6.69 -30.40 3.98
CA VAL A 141 7.56 -31.56 3.88
C VAL A 141 8.97 -31.13 4.29
N LYS A 142 9.59 -31.87 5.19
CA LYS A 142 11.03 -31.78 5.45
C LYS A 142 11.70 -33.13 5.22
N GLY A 143 12.98 -33.13 4.90
CA GLY A 143 13.72 -34.37 4.69
C GLY A 143 15.22 -34.11 4.56
N LYS A 144 15.90 -35.06 3.94
CA LYS A 144 17.32 -35.00 3.65
C LYS A 144 17.54 -34.61 2.18
N CYS A 145 18.45 -33.68 1.93
CA CYS A 145 18.76 -33.19 0.58
C CYS A 145 19.20 -34.35 -0.33
N PRO A 146 18.58 -34.53 -1.51
CA PRO A 146 18.99 -35.57 -2.45
C PRO A 146 20.39 -35.33 -3.04
N ASN A 147 20.89 -34.10 -3.02
CA ASN A 147 22.19 -33.74 -3.58
C ASN A 147 23.33 -33.81 -2.55
N CYS A 148 23.23 -33.05 -1.44
CA CYS A 148 24.34 -32.91 -0.49
C CYS A 148 24.13 -33.66 0.83
N ASN A 149 23.06 -34.46 0.95
CA ASN A 149 22.75 -35.25 2.15
C ASN A 149 22.54 -34.44 3.46
N SER A 150 22.43 -33.11 3.38
CA SER A 150 22.09 -32.30 4.55
C SER A 150 20.69 -32.66 5.06
N ILE A 151 20.56 -32.83 6.37
CA ILE A 151 19.28 -33.16 7.05
C ILE A 151 18.43 -31.90 7.24
N ASN A 152 17.15 -32.07 7.58
CA ASN A 152 16.19 -31.01 7.90
C ASN A 152 16.03 -29.92 6.82
N GLN A 153 16.05 -30.31 5.55
CA GLN A 153 15.76 -29.43 4.42
C GLN A 153 14.26 -29.40 4.15
N TYR A 154 13.73 -28.25 3.75
CA TYR A 154 12.30 -28.00 3.61
C TYR A 154 11.88 -27.84 2.16
N GLY A 155 10.83 -28.55 1.75
CA GLY A 155 10.18 -28.37 0.45
C GLY A 155 11.08 -28.63 -0.75
N ASP A 156 11.31 -27.58 -1.54
CA ASP A 156 11.82 -27.65 -2.91
C ASP A 156 13.27 -27.13 -3.07
N HIS A 157 13.96 -26.83 -1.98
CA HIS A 157 15.33 -26.36 -2.02
C HIS A 157 16.14 -26.75 -0.77
N CYS A 158 17.47 -26.83 -0.94
CA CYS A 158 18.41 -27.04 0.16
C CYS A 158 19.08 -25.73 0.57
N GLU A 159 18.93 -25.33 1.84
CA GLU A 159 19.58 -24.15 2.42
C GLU A 159 21.12 -24.33 2.54
N ASN A 160 21.61 -25.57 2.57
CA ASN A 160 23.05 -25.86 2.70
C ASN A 160 23.80 -25.81 1.37
N CYS A 161 23.27 -26.42 0.30
CA CYS A 161 23.94 -26.50 -1.00
C CYS A 161 23.29 -25.69 -2.12
N GLY A 162 22.16 -25.01 -1.85
CA GLY A 162 21.47 -24.14 -2.80
C GLY A 162 20.74 -24.86 -3.94
N THR A 163 20.76 -26.19 -3.99
CA THR A 163 20.10 -27.00 -5.04
C THR A 163 18.57 -26.92 -4.89
N THR A 164 17.87 -26.89 -6.03
CA THR A 164 16.40 -26.99 -6.09
C THR A 164 15.97 -28.37 -6.59
N TYR A 165 14.85 -28.88 -6.09
CA TYR A 165 14.30 -30.20 -6.36
C TYR A 165 12.80 -30.23 -6.06
N SER A 166 12.09 -31.32 -6.37
CA SER A 166 10.71 -31.49 -5.93
C SER A 166 10.67 -32.03 -4.49
N SER A 167 9.63 -31.70 -3.73
CA SER A 167 9.45 -32.23 -2.37
C SER A 167 9.35 -33.76 -2.32
N ILE A 168 8.94 -34.39 -3.44
CA ILE A 168 8.94 -35.86 -3.58
C ILE A 168 10.36 -36.45 -3.67
N ASP A 169 11.36 -35.64 -4.05
CA ASP A 169 12.75 -36.06 -4.21
C ASP A 169 13.52 -36.04 -2.88
N LEU A 170 12.93 -35.49 -1.81
CA LEU A 170 13.54 -35.49 -0.48
C LEU A 170 13.75 -36.92 0.01
N ILE A 171 14.98 -37.22 0.43
CA ILE A 171 15.30 -38.50 1.07
C ILE A 171 14.65 -38.52 2.45
N THR A 172 13.98 -39.63 2.80
CA THR A 172 13.26 -39.81 4.08
C THR A 172 12.36 -38.61 4.40
N PRO A 173 11.33 -38.34 3.55
CA PRO A 173 10.46 -37.20 3.77
C PRO A 173 9.64 -37.40 5.05
N ILE A 174 9.39 -36.29 5.74
CA ILE A 174 8.64 -36.23 7.00
C ILE A 174 7.63 -35.09 6.87
N SER A 175 6.38 -35.35 7.22
CA SER A 175 5.36 -34.33 7.39
C SER A 175 5.71 -33.44 8.57
N ILE A 176 5.75 -32.12 8.35
CA ILE A 176 5.95 -31.14 9.43
C ILE A 176 4.74 -31.10 10.38
N LEU A 177 3.57 -31.52 9.90
CA LEU A 177 2.32 -31.46 10.65
C LEU A 177 2.17 -32.62 11.63
N SER A 178 2.39 -33.85 11.18
CA SER A 178 2.21 -35.08 11.98
C SER A 178 3.51 -35.73 12.44
N GLN A 179 4.66 -35.31 11.91
CA GLN A 179 5.96 -35.97 12.10
C GLN A 179 6.00 -37.43 11.60
N THR A 180 5.10 -37.83 10.71
CA THR A 180 5.11 -39.15 10.06
C THR A 180 5.70 -39.08 8.64
N THR A 181 6.08 -40.25 8.10
CA THR A 181 6.51 -40.36 6.69
C THR A 181 5.29 -40.25 5.77
N PRO A 182 5.23 -39.25 4.87
CA PRO A 182 4.14 -39.13 3.93
C PRO A 182 4.26 -40.15 2.80
N ILE A 183 3.14 -40.49 2.17
CA ILE A 183 3.08 -41.40 1.03
C ILE A 183 2.86 -40.63 -0.27
N LEU A 184 3.36 -41.15 -1.38
CA LEU A 184 3.11 -40.57 -2.70
C LEU A 184 1.71 -40.95 -3.18
N CYS A 185 0.89 -39.96 -3.56
CA CYS A 185 -0.47 -40.17 -4.04
C CYS A 185 -0.72 -39.38 -5.33
N ASN A 186 -1.56 -39.93 -6.20
CA ASN A 186 -2.00 -39.28 -7.43
C ASN A 186 -3.21 -38.38 -7.16
N SER A 187 -3.25 -37.20 -7.77
CA SER A 187 -4.37 -36.27 -7.69
C SER A 187 -4.63 -35.57 -9.02
N GLU A 188 -5.89 -35.51 -9.48
CA GLU A 188 -6.27 -34.72 -10.65
C GLU A 188 -6.35 -33.22 -10.30
N HIS A 189 -5.59 -32.39 -10.99
CA HIS A 189 -5.54 -30.94 -10.82
C HIS A 189 -5.95 -30.20 -12.09
N PHE A 190 -6.51 -29.00 -11.92
CA PHE A 190 -6.76 -28.07 -13.02
C PHE A 190 -5.60 -27.07 -13.15
N PHE A 191 -5.13 -26.91 -14.39
CA PHE A 191 -4.06 -26.00 -14.76
C PHE A 191 -4.57 -24.90 -15.68
N PHE A 192 -4.24 -23.65 -15.38
CA PHE A 192 -4.43 -22.52 -16.27
C PHE A 192 -3.29 -22.45 -17.31
N ASP A 193 -3.66 -22.46 -18.58
CA ASP A 193 -2.73 -22.43 -19.71
C ASP A 193 -2.22 -21.00 -19.99
N LEU A 194 -1.45 -20.47 -19.04
CA LEU A 194 -0.77 -19.18 -19.15
C LEU A 194 0.07 -19.03 -20.44
N PRO A 195 0.79 -20.06 -20.95
CA PRO A 195 1.53 -19.98 -22.21
C PRO A 195 0.72 -19.48 -23.41
N GLN A 196 -0.57 -19.81 -23.52
CA GLN A 196 -1.42 -19.33 -24.61
C GLN A 196 -1.57 -17.80 -24.66
N PHE A 197 -1.27 -17.10 -23.55
CA PHE A 197 -1.37 -15.65 -23.45
C PHE A 197 -0.05 -14.92 -23.73
N PHE A 198 1.01 -15.62 -24.12
CA PHE A 198 2.35 -15.05 -24.30
C PHE A 198 2.36 -13.77 -25.16
N ASN A 199 1.80 -13.82 -26.37
CA ASN A 199 1.79 -12.68 -27.30
C ASN A 199 1.01 -11.49 -26.74
N PHE A 200 -0.13 -11.75 -26.10
CA PHE A 200 -0.92 -10.73 -25.45
C PHE A 200 -0.14 -10.07 -24.30
N LEU A 201 0.45 -10.87 -23.42
CA LEU A 201 1.21 -10.39 -22.27
C LEU A 201 2.43 -9.58 -22.71
N LYS A 202 3.18 -10.06 -23.71
CA LYS A 202 4.32 -9.33 -24.27
C LYS A 202 3.92 -7.95 -24.76
N ASN A 203 2.82 -7.84 -25.51
CA ASN A 203 2.32 -6.56 -26.00
C ASN A 203 1.82 -5.66 -24.87
N TRP A 204 1.06 -6.21 -23.92
CA TRP A 204 0.53 -5.46 -22.79
C TRP A 204 1.64 -4.92 -21.89
N ILE A 205 2.68 -5.71 -21.61
CA ILE A 205 3.84 -5.29 -20.83
C ILE A 205 4.63 -4.16 -21.52
N ASN A 206 4.76 -4.24 -22.85
CA ASN A 206 5.44 -3.21 -23.65
C ASN A 206 4.62 -1.92 -23.83
N SER A 207 3.34 -1.91 -23.47
CA SER A 207 2.46 -0.72 -23.58
C SER A 207 2.73 0.39 -22.55
N GLY A 208 3.62 0.17 -21.58
CA GLY A 208 3.92 1.13 -20.51
C GLY A 208 3.19 0.88 -19.19
N VAL A 209 2.56 -0.29 -19.03
CA VAL A 209 1.88 -0.71 -17.79
C VAL A 209 2.83 -0.88 -16.59
N LEU A 210 4.12 -1.07 -16.86
CA LEU A 210 5.18 -1.22 -15.88
C LEU A 210 6.33 -0.26 -16.17
N ASP A 211 6.97 0.19 -15.10
CA ASP A 211 8.20 0.95 -15.17
C ASP A 211 9.33 0.08 -15.74
N GLN A 212 10.31 0.72 -16.39
CA GLN A 212 11.31 0.05 -17.22
C GLN A 212 12.09 -1.06 -16.48
N LYS A 213 12.48 -0.83 -15.23
CA LYS A 213 13.22 -1.82 -14.42
C LYS A 213 12.43 -3.11 -14.19
N ILE A 214 11.11 -3.00 -13.97
CA ILE A 214 10.25 -4.18 -13.75
C ILE A 214 10.04 -4.92 -15.05
N ARG A 215 9.87 -4.17 -16.14
CA ARG A 215 9.73 -4.75 -17.47
C ARG A 215 10.88 -5.70 -17.77
N ASN A 216 12.12 -5.30 -17.45
CA ASN A 216 13.29 -6.17 -17.63
C ASN A 216 13.15 -7.48 -16.85
N LYS A 217 12.70 -7.43 -15.59
CA LYS A 217 12.45 -8.64 -14.78
C LYS A 217 11.38 -9.54 -15.39
N VAL A 218 10.32 -8.96 -15.94
CA VAL A 218 9.27 -9.73 -16.64
C VAL A 218 9.80 -10.35 -17.94
N GLN A 219 10.70 -9.67 -18.66
CA GLN A 219 11.35 -10.23 -19.85
C GLN A 219 12.19 -11.48 -19.53
N GLU A 220 12.88 -11.52 -18.38
CA GLU A 220 13.58 -12.75 -17.94
C GLU A 220 12.61 -13.94 -17.83
N TRP A 221 11.40 -13.74 -17.31
CA TRP A 221 10.38 -14.79 -17.24
C TRP A 221 9.84 -15.20 -18.60
N PHE A 222 9.77 -14.28 -19.57
CA PHE A 222 9.41 -14.64 -20.94
C PHE A 222 10.50 -15.48 -21.62
N ILE A 223 11.78 -15.19 -21.36
CA ILE A 223 12.92 -15.95 -21.89
C ILE A 223 12.93 -17.37 -21.32
N LEU A 224 12.69 -17.52 -20.01
CA LEU A 224 12.59 -18.83 -19.35
C LEU A 224 11.41 -19.68 -19.84
N GLY A 225 10.43 -19.06 -20.51
CA GLY A 225 9.21 -19.70 -20.97
C GLY A 225 8.12 -19.70 -19.89
N LEU A 226 6.92 -19.29 -20.29
CA LEU A 226 5.75 -19.37 -19.42
C LEU A 226 5.38 -20.85 -19.21
N LYS A 227 4.93 -21.19 -18.00
CA LYS A 227 4.44 -22.52 -17.65
C LYS A 227 2.97 -22.47 -17.32
N GLU A 228 2.29 -23.60 -17.45
CA GLU A 228 0.94 -23.75 -16.95
C GLU A 228 0.92 -23.61 -15.42
N TRP A 229 -0.16 -23.02 -14.90
CA TRP A 229 -0.31 -22.74 -13.47
C TRP A 229 -1.33 -23.66 -12.84
N ASP A 230 -0.93 -24.42 -11.82
CA ASP A 230 -1.88 -25.19 -11.03
C ASP A 230 -2.76 -24.25 -10.19
N ILE A 231 -4.07 -24.34 -10.42
CA ILE A 231 -5.08 -23.49 -9.79
C ILE A 231 -5.99 -24.27 -8.84
N THR A 232 -5.60 -25.50 -8.47
CA THR A 232 -6.44 -26.42 -7.68
C THR A 232 -5.74 -26.89 -6.42
N ARG A 233 -6.49 -27.04 -5.33
CA ARG A 233 -6.04 -27.71 -4.11
C ARG A 233 -7.04 -28.75 -3.68
N ASP A 234 -6.54 -29.86 -3.15
CA ASP A 234 -7.35 -30.90 -2.56
C ASP A 234 -7.88 -30.54 -1.18
N SER A 235 -9.01 -31.15 -0.83
CA SER A 235 -9.50 -31.18 0.55
C SER A 235 -8.50 -31.88 1.48
N PRO A 236 -8.41 -31.51 2.77
CA PRO A 236 -9.03 -30.34 3.40
C PRO A 236 -8.39 -29.01 2.95
N TYR A 237 -9.23 -28.03 2.63
CA TYR A 237 -8.80 -26.69 2.24
C TYR A 237 -9.84 -25.66 2.66
N PHE A 238 -9.39 -24.54 3.23
CA PHE A 238 -10.24 -23.40 3.48
C PHE A 238 -10.28 -22.50 2.24
N GLY A 239 -11.37 -22.57 1.48
CA GLY A 239 -11.54 -21.83 0.24
C GLY A 239 -12.81 -22.21 -0.51
N PHE A 240 -12.89 -21.79 -1.77
CA PHE A 240 -14.05 -22.08 -2.61
C PHE A 240 -13.94 -23.42 -3.34
N LYS A 241 -14.97 -24.27 -3.22
CA LYS A 241 -15.08 -25.51 -3.99
C LYS A 241 -15.19 -25.23 -5.50
N ILE A 242 -14.48 -26.01 -6.30
CA ILE A 242 -14.59 -25.94 -7.75
C ILE A 242 -15.91 -26.59 -8.19
N PRO A 243 -16.77 -25.91 -8.99
CA PRO A 243 -18.05 -26.47 -9.41
C PRO A 243 -17.90 -27.77 -10.19
N LYS A 244 -18.81 -28.73 -9.95
CA LYS A 244 -18.83 -30.06 -10.61
C LYS A 244 -17.56 -30.88 -10.39
N THR A 245 -16.95 -30.74 -9.22
CA THR A 245 -15.81 -31.54 -8.78
C THR A 245 -16.05 -32.03 -7.36
N ILE A 246 -15.38 -33.13 -6.99
CA ILE A 246 -15.44 -33.70 -5.65
C ILE A 246 -14.13 -33.33 -4.95
N ASN A 247 -14.22 -32.73 -3.76
CA ASN A 247 -13.07 -32.42 -2.91
C ASN A 247 -11.97 -31.54 -3.53
N LYS A 248 -12.29 -30.75 -4.57
CA LYS A 248 -11.35 -29.78 -5.17
C LYS A 248 -11.75 -28.35 -4.84
N TYR A 249 -10.76 -27.54 -4.53
CA TYR A 249 -10.88 -26.12 -4.18
C TYR A 249 -10.01 -25.28 -5.11
N PHE A 250 -10.43 -24.04 -5.35
CA PHE A 250 -9.56 -23.08 -6.02
C PHE A 250 -8.34 -22.78 -5.14
N TYR A 251 -7.16 -22.79 -5.74
CA TYR A 251 -5.97 -22.30 -5.10
C TYR A 251 -6.13 -20.79 -4.82
N VAL A 252 -5.70 -20.34 -3.64
CA VAL A 252 -5.86 -18.94 -3.18
C VAL A 252 -5.40 -17.90 -4.21
N TRP A 253 -4.32 -18.14 -4.94
CA TRP A 253 -3.84 -17.17 -5.95
C TRP A 253 -4.74 -17.04 -7.19
N LEU A 254 -5.73 -17.93 -7.37
CA LEU A 254 -6.79 -17.73 -8.34
C LEU A 254 -7.85 -16.75 -7.82
N ASP A 255 -8.34 -16.94 -6.59
CA ASP A 255 -9.47 -16.14 -6.07
C ASP A 255 -9.05 -14.83 -5.39
N ALA A 256 -7.80 -14.70 -4.95
CA ALA A 256 -7.26 -13.50 -4.33
C ALA A 256 -7.34 -12.27 -5.25
N PRO A 257 -6.80 -12.26 -6.49
CA PRO A 257 -6.93 -11.09 -7.36
C PRO A 257 -8.38 -10.85 -7.83
N ILE A 258 -9.24 -11.88 -7.83
CA ILE A 258 -10.68 -11.73 -8.07
C ILE A 258 -11.34 -10.96 -6.91
N GLY A 259 -10.74 -10.99 -5.72
CA GLY A 259 -11.04 -10.16 -4.56
C GLY A 259 -11.15 -8.67 -4.89
N TYR A 260 -10.35 -8.15 -5.83
CA TYR A 260 -10.47 -6.76 -6.29
C TYR A 260 -11.81 -6.50 -7.00
N ILE A 261 -12.27 -7.45 -7.82
CA ILE A 261 -13.52 -7.35 -8.55
C ILE A 261 -14.70 -7.43 -7.58
N SER A 262 -14.69 -8.44 -6.71
CA SER A 262 -15.78 -8.70 -5.76
C SER A 262 -15.92 -7.59 -4.72
N THR A 263 -14.81 -7.07 -4.19
CA THR A 263 -14.81 -5.90 -3.30
C THR A 263 -15.41 -4.67 -3.99
N PHE A 264 -15.09 -4.46 -5.26
CA PHE A 264 -15.69 -3.35 -6.01
C PHE A 264 -17.17 -3.58 -6.31
N LYS A 265 -17.58 -4.82 -6.61
CA LYS A 265 -18.99 -5.17 -6.80
C LYS A 265 -19.79 -4.92 -5.53
N ASN A 266 -19.29 -5.35 -4.38
CA ASN A 266 -19.90 -5.08 -3.09
C ASN A 266 -20.08 -3.56 -2.85
N LEU A 267 -19.05 -2.76 -3.13
CA LEU A 267 -19.14 -1.30 -3.09
C LEU A 267 -20.20 -0.75 -4.06
N CYS A 268 -20.26 -1.29 -5.27
CA CYS A 268 -21.21 -0.88 -6.29
C CYS A 268 -22.65 -1.12 -5.87
N ASP A 269 -22.94 -2.26 -5.25
CA ASP A 269 -24.28 -2.62 -4.80
C ASP A 269 -24.72 -1.70 -3.67
N ASN A 270 -23.82 -1.44 -2.72
CA ASN A 270 -24.08 -0.56 -1.59
C ASN A 270 -24.28 0.92 -2.00
N LYS A 271 -23.56 1.39 -3.03
CA LYS A 271 -23.59 2.80 -3.48
C LYS A 271 -24.33 3.01 -4.81
N LYS A 272 -25.02 2.01 -5.34
CA LYS A 272 -25.72 2.02 -6.65
C LYS A 272 -24.82 2.51 -7.81
N ILE A 273 -23.57 2.05 -7.84
CA ILE A 273 -22.60 2.37 -8.91
C ILE A 273 -22.75 1.33 -10.03
N ASN A 274 -22.67 1.75 -11.29
CA ASN A 274 -22.64 0.81 -12.41
C ASN A 274 -21.30 0.07 -12.48
N PHE A 275 -21.24 -1.16 -11.96
CA PHE A 275 -20.06 -2.02 -11.98
C PHE A 275 -19.46 -2.21 -13.37
N TYR A 276 -20.29 -2.39 -14.41
CA TYR A 276 -19.82 -2.67 -15.77
C TYR A 276 -19.09 -1.48 -16.40
N GLU A 277 -19.35 -0.25 -15.94
CA GLU A 277 -18.57 0.92 -16.37
C GLU A 277 -17.07 0.72 -16.10
N TRP A 278 -16.73 0.08 -14.98
CA TRP A 278 -15.37 -0.06 -14.48
C TRP A 278 -14.69 -1.36 -14.94
N TRP A 279 -15.45 -2.45 -15.08
CA TRP A 279 -14.86 -3.79 -15.30
C TRP A 279 -15.08 -4.40 -16.70
N LYS A 280 -15.94 -3.81 -17.56
CA LYS A 280 -16.09 -4.28 -18.94
C LYS A 280 -14.76 -4.16 -19.72
N LYS A 281 -14.51 -5.06 -20.67
CA LYS A 281 -13.25 -5.13 -21.45
C LYS A 281 -12.76 -3.78 -22.01
N ASN A 282 -13.67 -2.97 -22.54
CA ASN A 282 -13.40 -1.66 -23.13
C ASN A 282 -13.83 -0.51 -22.20
N SER A 283 -13.52 -0.63 -20.91
CA SER A 283 -13.77 0.45 -19.94
C SER A 283 -12.83 1.64 -20.19
N ASN A 284 -13.38 2.85 -20.13
CA ASN A 284 -12.63 4.11 -20.22
C ASN A 284 -12.15 4.61 -18.84
N THR A 285 -12.42 3.87 -17.76
CA THR A 285 -11.88 4.19 -16.44
C THR A 285 -10.42 3.76 -16.36
N GLU A 286 -9.70 4.20 -15.34
CA GLU A 286 -8.33 3.76 -15.06
C GLU A 286 -8.33 2.78 -13.86
N LEU A 287 -7.50 1.75 -13.91
CA LEU A 287 -7.34 0.73 -12.86
C LEU A 287 -5.86 0.63 -12.47
N TYR A 288 -5.56 0.86 -11.20
CA TYR A 288 -4.20 0.85 -10.66
C TYR A 288 -4.08 -0.13 -9.51
N HIS A 289 -3.05 -0.96 -9.53
CA HIS A 289 -2.69 -1.84 -8.42
C HIS A 289 -1.36 -1.38 -7.84
N PHE A 290 -1.35 -1.06 -6.54
CA PHE A 290 -0.13 -0.90 -5.74
C PHE A 290 0.23 -2.25 -5.15
N ILE A 291 1.43 -2.75 -5.43
CA ILE A 291 1.87 -4.09 -5.04
C ILE A 291 3.34 -4.12 -4.62
N GLY A 292 3.70 -5.02 -3.71
CA GLY A 292 5.09 -5.34 -3.40
C GLY A 292 5.81 -6.12 -4.53
N LYS A 293 7.15 -6.05 -4.54
CA LYS A 293 7.98 -6.73 -5.55
C LYS A 293 7.85 -8.26 -5.60
N ASP A 294 7.44 -8.89 -4.50
CA ASP A 294 7.30 -10.36 -4.40
C ASP A 294 6.12 -10.90 -5.21
N ILE A 295 5.15 -10.06 -5.56
CA ILE A 295 3.88 -10.48 -6.21
C ILE A 295 3.74 -9.95 -7.65
N ILE A 296 4.84 -9.44 -8.23
CA ILE A 296 4.90 -8.93 -9.60
C ILE A 296 4.51 -10.02 -10.60
N TYR A 297 5.01 -11.25 -10.44
CA TYR A 297 4.72 -12.34 -11.37
C TYR A 297 3.21 -12.53 -11.52
N PHE A 298 2.50 -12.63 -10.40
CA PHE A 298 1.05 -12.81 -10.38
C PHE A 298 0.32 -11.65 -11.05
N HIS A 299 0.69 -10.41 -10.74
CA HIS A 299 -0.04 -9.23 -11.23
C HIS A 299 0.35 -8.81 -12.66
N SER A 300 1.51 -9.23 -13.16
CA SER A 300 1.99 -8.91 -14.51
C SER A 300 1.77 -10.02 -15.53
N LEU A 301 1.56 -11.28 -15.09
CA LEU A 301 1.37 -12.43 -15.98
C LEU A 301 0.04 -13.14 -15.73
N PHE A 302 -0.13 -13.75 -14.56
CA PHE A 302 -1.28 -14.60 -14.27
C PHE A 302 -2.61 -13.81 -14.30
N TRP A 303 -2.69 -12.72 -13.55
CA TRP A 303 -3.89 -11.89 -13.43
C TRP A 303 -4.39 -11.29 -14.76
N PRO A 304 -3.56 -10.56 -15.54
CA PRO A 304 -4.00 -9.98 -16.81
C PRO A 304 -4.38 -11.06 -17.85
N ALA A 305 -3.72 -12.22 -17.85
CA ALA A 305 -4.10 -13.36 -18.68
C ALA A 305 -5.48 -13.91 -18.25
N MET A 306 -5.72 -14.05 -16.96
CA MET A 306 -7.00 -14.48 -16.41
C MET A 306 -8.14 -13.53 -16.80
N LEU A 307 -7.90 -12.22 -16.74
CA LEU A 307 -8.85 -11.18 -17.16
C LEU A 307 -9.12 -11.21 -18.66
N GLU A 308 -8.09 -11.30 -19.50
CA GLU A 308 -8.24 -11.37 -20.96
C GLU A 308 -9.01 -12.64 -21.39
N GLY A 309 -8.65 -13.78 -20.79
CA GLY A 309 -9.32 -15.06 -21.03
C GLY A 309 -10.79 -15.05 -20.59
N SER A 310 -11.15 -14.23 -19.60
CA SER A 310 -12.51 -14.13 -19.05
C SER A 310 -13.29 -12.87 -19.49
N ASN A 311 -12.77 -12.13 -20.48
CA ASN A 311 -13.41 -10.96 -21.10
C ASN A 311 -13.65 -9.77 -20.16
N PHE A 312 -12.70 -9.53 -19.25
CA PHE A 312 -12.65 -8.33 -18.42
C PHE A 312 -11.56 -7.35 -18.91
N ARG A 313 -11.62 -6.09 -18.46
CA ARG A 313 -10.52 -5.15 -18.70
C ARG A 313 -9.24 -5.61 -17.99
N LYS A 314 -8.11 -4.99 -18.33
CA LYS A 314 -6.82 -5.21 -17.64
C LYS A 314 -6.39 -3.98 -16.84
N PRO A 315 -5.47 -4.11 -15.89
CA PRO A 315 -4.89 -2.96 -15.19
C PRO A 315 -4.32 -1.92 -16.17
N THR A 316 -4.47 -0.63 -15.83
CA THR A 316 -3.89 0.50 -16.58
C THR A 316 -2.42 0.66 -16.27
N LYS A 317 -2.05 0.54 -14.99
CA LYS A 317 -0.65 0.53 -14.54
C LYS A 317 -0.52 -0.27 -13.25
N LEU A 318 0.63 -0.92 -13.07
CA LEU A 318 1.02 -1.54 -11.80
C LEU A 318 2.11 -0.66 -11.16
N PHE A 319 1.84 -0.17 -9.95
CA PHE A 319 2.82 0.53 -9.13
C PHE A 319 3.47 -0.47 -8.20
N VAL A 320 4.78 -0.63 -8.31
CA VAL A 320 5.52 -1.62 -7.54
C VAL A 320 6.47 -0.93 -6.57
N HIS A 321 6.55 -1.44 -5.34
CA HIS A 321 7.48 -0.93 -4.33
C HIS A 321 8.39 -2.04 -3.77
N GLY A 322 9.52 -1.61 -3.19
CA GLY A 322 10.45 -2.49 -2.49
C GLY A 322 9.95 -2.91 -1.11
N HIS A 323 10.79 -3.64 -0.38
CA HIS A 323 10.51 -3.99 1.01
C HIS A 323 10.81 -2.86 1.97
N VAL A 324 10.28 -2.97 3.19
CA VAL A 324 10.82 -2.22 4.33
C VAL A 324 11.79 -3.14 5.08
N THR A 325 13.00 -2.68 5.31
CA THR A 325 14.00 -3.34 6.15
C THR A 325 14.19 -2.57 7.45
N LEU A 326 14.70 -3.23 8.48
CA LEU A 326 15.14 -2.61 9.73
C LEU A 326 16.57 -3.08 9.98
N ASN A 327 17.52 -2.14 10.07
CA ASN A 327 18.95 -2.42 10.19
C ASN A 327 19.49 -3.31 9.05
N GLY A 328 19.03 -3.08 7.81
CA GLY A 328 19.42 -3.84 6.63
C GLY A 328 18.76 -5.21 6.47
N TYR A 329 18.01 -5.68 7.48
CA TYR A 329 17.31 -6.97 7.42
C TYR A 329 15.83 -6.79 7.10
N LYS A 330 15.28 -7.66 6.23
CA LYS A 330 13.82 -7.74 6.03
C LYS A 330 13.13 -7.99 7.37
N MET A 331 12.06 -7.25 7.65
CA MET A 331 11.27 -7.47 8.86
C MET A 331 10.71 -8.88 8.89
N SER A 332 10.94 -9.60 9.98
CA SER A 332 10.49 -10.97 10.15
C SER A 332 10.20 -11.25 11.61
N LYS A 333 9.15 -12.03 11.89
CA LYS A 333 8.75 -12.37 13.26
C LYS A 333 9.84 -13.10 14.05
N SER A 334 10.74 -13.81 13.37
CA SER A 334 11.81 -14.61 13.98
C SER A 334 13.08 -13.82 14.31
N LYS A 335 13.20 -12.55 13.89
CA LYS A 335 14.41 -11.73 14.08
C LYS A 335 14.17 -10.51 14.99
N ASP A 336 13.10 -10.52 15.78
CA ASP A 336 12.69 -9.43 16.70
C ASP A 336 12.66 -8.01 16.09
N ASN A 337 12.61 -7.92 14.76
CA ASN A 337 12.58 -6.67 14.00
C ASN A 337 11.21 -6.41 13.36
N PHE A 338 10.17 -7.04 13.89
CA PHE A 338 8.81 -7.03 13.37
C PHE A 338 7.93 -6.06 14.15
N ILE A 339 7.66 -4.90 13.55
CA ILE A 339 6.84 -3.85 14.16
C ILE A 339 5.44 -3.88 13.54
N THR A 340 4.42 -4.16 14.35
CA THR A 340 3.01 -4.12 13.91
C THR A 340 2.51 -2.68 13.80
N ALA A 341 1.48 -2.47 12.98
CA ALA A 341 0.78 -1.19 12.87
C ALA A 341 0.23 -0.73 14.23
N LYS A 342 -0.41 -1.64 14.96
CA LYS A 342 -0.86 -1.37 16.33
C LYS A 342 0.27 -0.93 17.28
N LYS A 343 1.38 -1.67 17.35
CA LYS A 343 2.53 -1.32 18.22
C LYS A 343 3.09 0.07 17.91
N TRP A 344 3.12 0.45 16.63
CA TRP A 344 3.48 1.80 16.22
C TRP A 344 2.52 2.84 16.80
N LEU A 345 1.20 2.65 16.60
CA LEU A 345 0.17 3.60 17.02
C LEU A 345 0.01 3.75 18.53
N ASP A 346 0.43 2.75 19.30
CA ASP A 346 0.45 2.83 20.77
C ASP A 346 1.50 3.83 21.30
N ILE A 347 2.46 4.24 20.46
CA ILE A 347 3.59 5.10 20.85
C ILE A 347 3.66 6.37 19.98
N LEU A 348 3.47 6.24 18.66
CA LEU A 348 3.65 7.31 17.68
C LEU A 348 2.40 7.50 16.81
N ASP A 349 2.25 8.70 16.23
CA ASP A 349 1.12 9.00 15.35
C ASP A 349 1.31 8.45 13.93
N SER A 350 0.23 8.41 13.16
CA SER A 350 0.24 7.95 11.77
C SER A 350 0.96 8.89 10.81
N ASP A 351 0.82 10.20 10.98
CA ASP A 351 1.39 11.20 10.06
C ASP A 351 2.92 11.17 10.07
N SER A 352 3.52 10.85 11.23
CA SER A 352 4.98 10.68 11.36
C SER A 352 5.52 9.59 10.42
N LEU A 353 4.93 8.39 10.44
CA LEU A 353 5.33 7.29 9.54
C LEU A 353 5.04 7.63 8.08
N ARG A 354 3.88 8.22 7.81
CA ARG A 354 3.46 8.62 6.45
C ARG A 354 4.44 9.60 5.83
N TYR A 355 4.87 10.60 6.59
CA TYR A 355 5.87 11.55 6.15
C TYR A 355 7.23 10.89 5.90
N TYR A 356 7.66 10.01 6.81
CA TYR A 356 8.93 9.31 6.65
C TYR A 356 8.98 8.48 5.37
N TYR A 357 7.96 7.65 5.11
CA TYR A 357 7.86 6.88 3.87
C TYR A 357 7.77 7.79 2.65
N ALA A 358 6.96 8.84 2.68
CA ALA A 358 6.90 9.80 1.58
C ALA A 358 8.27 10.44 1.29
N SER A 359 9.11 10.67 2.31
CA SER A 359 10.46 11.23 2.13
C SER A 359 11.45 10.27 1.45
N LYS A 360 11.15 8.97 1.43
CA LYS A 360 11.99 7.90 0.87
C LYS A 360 11.45 7.32 -0.43
N LEU A 361 10.13 7.31 -0.62
CA LEU A 361 9.47 6.77 -1.81
C LEU A 361 9.85 7.55 -3.07
N SER A 362 10.34 6.83 -4.07
CA SER A 362 10.53 7.33 -5.44
C SER A 362 9.76 6.44 -6.42
N SER A 363 9.90 6.70 -7.72
CA SER A 363 9.41 5.79 -8.76
C SER A 363 10.28 4.53 -8.90
N ASP A 364 11.37 4.41 -8.15
CA ASP A 364 12.23 3.22 -8.16
C ASP A 364 11.77 2.20 -7.12
N ILE A 365 12.01 0.93 -7.42
CA ILE A 365 11.72 -0.20 -6.52
C ILE A 365 12.94 -0.47 -5.66
N ASN A 366 13.27 0.51 -4.83
CA ASN A 366 14.30 0.34 -3.84
C ASN A 366 13.67 -0.08 -2.52
N ASP A 367 14.36 -0.95 -1.80
CA ASP A 367 13.99 -1.26 -0.43
C ASP A 367 14.23 -0.02 0.44
N ILE A 368 13.35 0.21 1.40
CA ILE A 368 13.43 1.31 2.35
C ILE A 368 13.96 0.75 3.65
N ASP A 369 15.22 1.05 3.95
CA ASP A 369 15.77 0.77 5.26
C ASP A 369 15.27 1.80 6.27
N PHE A 370 14.51 1.30 7.24
CA PHE A 370 13.94 2.11 8.30
C PHE A 370 15.00 2.38 9.35
N ASN A 371 15.44 3.63 9.47
CA ASN A 371 16.45 4.04 10.44
C ASN A 371 15.83 4.97 11.49
N PHE A 372 15.89 4.57 12.75
CA PHE A 372 15.26 5.30 13.86
C PHE A 372 15.84 6.70 14.06
N SER A 373 17.16 6.86 13.98
CA SER A 373 17.83 8.16 14.12
C SER A 373 17.47 9.11 12.98
N ASP A 374 17.50 8.62 11.73
CA ASP A 374 17.06 9.39 10.55
C ASP A 374 15.57 9.73 10.63
N PHE A 375 14.72 8.83 11.12
CA PHE A 375 13.31 9.10 11.35
C PHE A 375 13.12 10.27 12.31
N VAL A 376 13.72 10.22 13.50
CA VAL A 376 13.61 11.29 14.50
C VAL A 376 14.15 12.61 13.96
N TYR A 377 15.32 12.56 13.31
CA TYR A 377 15.94 13.73 12.70
C TYR A 377 15.02 14.38 11.66
N LYS A 378 14.45 13.59 10.75
CA LYS A 378 13.53 14.08 9.72
C LYS A 378 12.26 14.66 10.32
N ILE A 379 11.58 13.95 11.22
CA ILE A 379 10.32 14.46 11.77
C ILE A 379 10.54 15.76 12.56
N ASN A 380 11.53 15.78 13.46
CA ASN A 380 11.80 16.97 14.26
C ASN A 380 12.34 18.12 13.42
N GLY A 381 13.26 17.84 12.50
CA GLY A 381 13.87 18.84 11.62
C GLY A 381 12.87 19.43 10.64
N ASP A 382 12.19 18.58 9.87
CA ASP A 382 11.33 19.02 8.78
C ASP A 382 9.97 19.51 9.28
N ILE A 383 9.28 18.72 10.10
CA ILE A 383 7.91 19.05 10.49
C ILE A 383 7.92 20.12 11.59
N VAL A 384 8.61 19.86 12.70
CA VAL A 384 8.54 20.74 13.86
C VAL A 384 9.31 22.03 13.61
N ASN A 385 10.59 21.93 13.24
CA ASN A 385 11.48 23.11 13.18
C ASN A 385 11.29 23.95 11.91
N LYS A 386 10.90 23.35 10.77
CA LYS A 386 10.72 24.09 9.51
C LYS A 386 9.26 24.42 9.24
N ILE A 387 8.37 23.43 9.15
CA ILE A 387 6.99 23.64 8.67
C ILE A 387 6.10 24.24 9.75
N VAL A 388 5.93 23.57 10.90
CA VAL A 388 5.04 24.00 11.98
C VAL A 388 5.56 25.26 12.66
N ASN A 389 6.88 25.45 12.72
CA ASN A 389 7.51 26.66 13.24
C ASN A 389 7.05 27.94 12.51
N LEU A 390 6.79 27.86 11.18
CA LEU A 390 6.26 28.99 10.43
C LEU A 390 4.89 29.43 10.95
N ALA A 391 4.03 28.49 11.34
CA ALA A 391 2.74 28.81 11.92
C ALA A 391 2.90 29.35 13.35
N SER A 392 3.67 28.67 14.21
CA SER A 392 3.81 29.05 15.63
C SER A 392 4.38 30.46 15.81
N ARG A 393 5.51 30.77 15.16
CA ARG A 393 6.21 32.04 15.39
C ARG A 393 5.49 33.25 14.80
N ASN A 394 4.76 33.06 13.69
CA ASN A 394 3.99 34.14 13.07
C ASN A 394 2.64 34.35 13.74
N SER A 395 1.98 33.26 14.14
CA SER A 395 0.68 33.34 14.83
C SER A 395 0.77 34.05 16.17
N TYR A 396 1.89 33.91 16.91
CA TYR A 396 2.13 34.65 18.15
C TYR A 396 1.88 36.15 17.98
N PHE A 397 2.45 36.77 16.94
CA PHE A 397 2.26 38.19 16.68
C PHE A 397 0.82 38.52 16.28
N ILE A 398 0.24 37.71 15.39
CA ILE A 398 -1.15 37.90 14.92
C ILE A 398 -2.16 37.81 16.08
N ASN A 399 -2.01 36.82 16.95
CA ASN A 399 -2.92 36.60 18.06
C ASN A 399 -2.76 37.67 19.17
N ASN A 400 -1.52 38.09 19.48
CA ASN A 400 -1.27 38.98 20.61
C ASN A 400 -1.31 40.48 20.28
N TYR A 401 -1.06 40.88 19.03
CA TYR A 401 -0.92 42.30 18.66
C TYR A 401 -1.93 42.75 17.61
N PHE A 402 -2.62 41.84 16.93
CA PHE A 402 -3.46 42.17 15.77
C PHE A 402 -4.86 41.55 15.82
N ASN A 403 -5.37 41.23 17.01
CA ASN A 403 -6.73 40.71 17.25
C ASN A 403 -7.09 39.52 16.37
N ASP A 404 -6.14 38.59 16.23
CA ASP A 404 -6.21 37.39 15.40
C ASP A 404 -6.34 37.67 13.89
N ASN A 405 -6.23 38.91 13.44
CA ASN A 405 -6.55 39.30 12.06
C ASN A 405 -5.30 39.33 11.17
N LEU A 406 -5.39 38.65 10.03
CA LEU A 406 -4.38 38.73 8.97
C LEU A 406 -4.45 40.08 8.24
N SER A 407 -3.31 40.54 7.74
CA SER A 407 -3.19 41.76 6.96
C SER A 407 -3.93 41.67 5.62
N LYS A 408 -4.31 42.84 5.08
CA LYS A 408 -4.76 43.00 3.70
C LYS A 408 -3.62 43.06 2.68
N ASN A 409 -2.40 43.39 3.14
CA ASN A 409 -1.24 43.63 2.28
C ASN A 409 -0.33 42.39 2.23
N ILE A 410 -0.34 41.70 1.10
CA ILE A 410 0.50 40.53 0.82
C ILE A 410 1.35 40.83 -0.42
N ASP A 411 2.66 40.57 -0.34
CA ASP A 411 3.55 40.62 -1.50
C ASP A 411 3.24 39.46 -2.45
N MET A 412 2.34 39.73 -3.40
CA MET A 412 1.89 38.75 -4.38
C MET A 412 3.04 38.19 -5.23
N SER A 413 4.07 38.98 -5.51
CA SER A 413 5.21 38.52 -6.31
C SER A 413 5.96 37.39 -5.61
N PHE A 414 6.16 37.52 -4.30
CA PHE A 414 6.80 36.50 -3.48
C PHE A 414 5.88 35.30 -3.24
N TYR A 415 4.61 35.54 -2.95
CA TYR A 415 3.61 34.48 -2.76
C TYR A 415 3.50 33.57 -4.00
N LEU A 416 3.47 34.16 -5.20
CA LEU A 416 3.36 33.40 -6.44
C LEU A 416 4.57 32.49 -6.71
N LYS A 417 5.75 32.75 -6.13
CA LYS A 417 6.89 31.81 -6.21
C LYS A 417 6.57 30.45 -5.57
N PHE A 418 5.79 30.44 -4.50
CA PHE A 418 5.35 29.21 -3.83
C PHE A 418 4.26 28.51 -4.64
N VAL A 419 3.33 29.27 -5.21
CA VAL A 419 2.22 28.73 -6.00
C VAL A 419 2.70 28.11 -7.31
N LYS A 420 3.69 28.72 -7.98
CA LYS A 420 4.29 28.20 -9.21
C LYS A 420 4.93 26.81 -9.05
N LYS A 421 5.30 26.40 -7.82
CA LYS A 421 5.78 25.04 -7.55
C LYS A 421 4.70 23.96 -7.67
N SER A 422 3.41 24.34 -7.74
CA SER A 422 2.31 23.39 -7.89
C SER A 422 2.44 22.52 -9.14
N GLU A 423 2.95 23.03 -10.25
CA GLU A 423 3.11 22.28 -11.51
C GLU A 423 4.11 21.13 -11.37
N ILE A 424 5.30 21.42 -10.84
CA ILE A 424 6.34 20.40 -10.67
C ILE A 424 5.97 19.40 -9.55
N ILE A 425 5.35 19.89 -8.47
CA ILE A 425 4.82 19.04 -7.40
C ILE A 425 3.72 18.13 -7.96
N HIS A 426 2.89 18.64 -8.86
CA HIS A 426 1.84 17.85 -9.50
C HIS A 426 2.42 16.67 -10.27
N LYS A 427 3.43 16.93 -11.11
CA LYS A 427 4.13 15.89 -11.85
C LYS A 427 4.68 14.80 -10.91
N TYR A 428 5.34 15.20 -9.82
CA TYR A 428 5.91 14.24 -8.88
C TYR A 428 4.87 13.39 -8.14
N PHE A 429 3.72 13.95 -7.78
CA PHE A 429 2.64 13.15 -7.20
C PHE A 429 2.08 12.12 -8.19
N ILE A 430 1.81 12.52 -9.44
CA ILE A 430 1.29 11.62 -10.48
C ILE A 430 2.25 10.46 -10.75
N GLU A 431 3.56 10.73 -10.74
CA GLU A 431 4.62 9.74 -10.96
C GLU A 431 5.03 8.97 -9.70
N CYS A 432 4.31 9.12 -8.57
CA CYS A 432 4.65 8.50 -7.28
C CYS A 432 6.05 8.87 -6.74
N LYS A 433 6.64 10.00 -7.18
CA LYS A 433 7.95 10.51 -6.73
C LYS A 433 7.83 11.35 -5.46
N PHE A 434 7.29 10.78 -4.39
CA PHE A 434 6.96 11.53 -3.16
C PHE A 434 8.19 12.13 -2.46
N SER A 435 9.35 11.49 -2.54
CA SER A 435 10.61 12.04 -2.02
C SER A 435 10.96 13.37 -2.68
N HIS A 436 10.62 13.55 -3.95
CA HIS A 436 10.84 14.79 -4.69
C HIS A 436 9.81 15.86 -4.30
N VAL A 437 8.57 15.46 -3.99
CA VAL A 437 7.58 16.36 -3.39
C VAL A 437 8.09 16.89 -2.04
N ILE A 438 8.56 16.00 -1.16
CA ILE A 438 9.12 16.38 0.13
C ILE A 438 10.29 17.34 -0.03
N LYS A 439 11.23 17.06 -0.96
CA LYS A 439 12.34 17.99 -1.26
C LYS A 439 11.85 19.39 -1.64
N GLN A 440 10.82 19.51 -2.50
CA GLN A 440 10.27 20.82 -2.86
C GLN A 440 9.60 21.51 -1.66
N ILE A 441 8.88 20.76 -0.83
CA ILE A 441 8.23 21.27 0.40
C ILE A 441 9.28 21.83 1.38
N ILE A 442 10.41 21.14 1.55
CA ILE A 442 11.48 21.60 2.44
C ILE A 442 12.18 22.84 1.90
N VAL A 443 12.47 22.89 0.60
CA VAL A 443 13.01 24.10 -0.04
C VAL A 443 12.08 25.30 0.15
N LEU A 444 10.77 25.12 -0.04
CA LEU A 444 9.79 26.19 0.21
C LEU A 444 9.75 26.60 1.69
N SER A 445 9.85 25.64 2.60
CA SER A 445 9.88 25.90 4.04
C SER A 445 11.14 26.68 4.45
N ASP A 446 12.29 26.36 3.88
CA ASP A 446 13.55 27.07 4.14
C ASP A 446 13.49 28.51 3.61
N ILE A 447 12.96 28.71 2.40
CA ILE A 447 12.72 30.06 1.82
C ILE A 447 11.78 30.88 2.71
N ALA A 448 10.68 30.27 3.17
CA ALA A 448 9.74 30.92 4.07
C ALA A 448 10.38 31.25 5.42
N ASN A 449 11.24 30.36 5.92
CA ASN A 449 11.90 30.58 7.19
C ASN A 449 12.87 31.76 7.11
N TYR A 450 13.71 31.77 6.08
CA TYR A 450 14.63 32.85 5.76
C TYR A 450 13.92 34.20 5.58
N TYR A 451 12.76 34.24 4.91
CA TYR A 451 11.99 35.47 4.73
C TYR A 451 11.69 36.15 6.08
N ILE A 452 11.16 35.41 7.05
CA ILE A 452 10.82 35.99 8.36
C ILE A 452 12.10 36.39 9.12
N ASP A 453 13.16 35.58 9.04
CA ASP A 453 14.41 35.85 9.74
C ASP A 453 15.15 37.07 9.17
N LYS A 454 15.02 37.32 7.87
CA LYS A 454 15.49 38.55 7.21
C LYS A 454 14.79 39.79 7.76
N TYR A 455 13.48 39.73 7.95
CA TYR A 455 12.69 40.89 8.40
C TYR A 455 12.58 41.04 9.92
N LYS A 456 12.93 40.01 10.71
CA LYS A 456 13.02 40.04 12.18
C LYS A 456 11.80 40.68 12.87
N PRO A 457 10.58 40.12 12.74
CA PRO A 457 9.37 40.71 13.31
C PRO A 457 9.45 40.94 14.83
N TRP A 458 10.22 40.12 15.57
CA TRP A 458 10.47 40.27 17.01
C TRP A 458 11.26 41.52 17.39
N ILE A 459 12.03 42.11 16.46
CA ILE A 459 12.68 43.40 16.64
C ILE A 459 11.73 44.52 16.21
N LEU A 460 11.10 44.37 15.05
CA LEU A 460 10.22 45.39 14.47
C LEU A 460 8.99 45.69 15.34
N ILE A 461 8.48 44.71 16.09
CA ILE A 461 7.28 44.89 16.92
C ILE A 461 7.49 45.89 18.07
N LYS A 462 8.74 46.12 18.48
CA LYS A 462 9.09 47.07 19.55
C LYS A 462 8.93 48.52 19.11
N ASP A 463 8.84 48.77 17.81
CA ASP A 463 8.62 50.09 17.22
C ASP A 463 7.15 50.22 16.79
N ASN A 464 6.41 51.11 17.47
CA ASN A 464 4.98 51.32 17.23
C ASN A 464 4.68 51.72 15.77
N LEU A 465 5.57 52.45 15.10
CA LEU A 465 5.37 52.87 13.70
C LEU A 465 5.49 51.69 12.72
N LYS A 466 6.13 50.59 13.14
CA LYS A 466 6.37 49.40 12.31
C LYS A 466 5.38 48.26 12.56
N LYS A 467 4.40 48.42 13.46
CA LYS A 467 3.38 47.40 13.77
C LYS A 467 2.66 46.87 12.52
N ASN A 468 2.21 47.74 11.62
CA ASN A 468 1.57 47.33 10.37
C ASN A 468 2.50 46.47 9.49
N LYS A 469 3.80 46.79 9.46
CA LYS A 469 4.79 46.00 8.72
C LYS A 469 4.95 44.61 9.33
N VAL A 470 4.95 44.49 10.66
CA VAL A 470 4.97 43.18 11.34
C VAL A 470 3.74 42.35 10.98
N GLN A 471 2.55 42.95 10.99
CA GLN A 471 1.33 42.24 10.58
C GLN A 471 1.45 41.71 9.15
N ASN A 472 1.97 42.50 8.20
CA ASN A 472 2.19 42.08 6.82
C ASN A 472 3.16 40.88 6.73
N ILE A 473 4.31 40.96 7.41
CA ILE A 473 5.34 39.91 7.42
C ILE A 473 4.78 38.60 8.00
N CYS A 474 4.12 38.67 9.15
CA CYS A 474 3.57 37.48 9.81
C CYS A 474 2.39 36.89 9.02
N SER A 475 1.55 37.73 8.42
CA SER A 475 0.45 37.27 7.55
C SER A 475 0.98 36.60 6.29
N MET A 476 2.06 37.11 5.73
CA MET A 476 2.76 36.48 4.62
C MET A 476 3.34 35.11 5.04
N GLY A 477 3.99 35.02 6.20
CA GLY A 477 4.48 33.74 6.75
C GLY A 477 3.38 32.68 6.93
N ILE A 478 2.21 33.08 7.43
CA ILE A 478 1.03 32.19 7.56
C ILE A 478 0.50 31.76 6.19
N ASN A 479 0.53 32.64 5.19
CA ASN A 479 0.14 32.30 3.82
C ASN A 479 1.11 31.31 3.15
N MET A 480 2.43 31.45 3.38
CA MET A 480 3.41 30.46 2.93
C MET A 480 3.19 29.11 3.60
N PHE A 481 2.98 29.10 4.92
CA PHE A 481 2.64 27.90 5.67
C PHE A 481 1.38 27.22 5.10
N ARG A 482 0.33 28.00 4.79
CA ARG A 482 -0.88 27.47 4.15
C ARG A 482 -0.56 26.77 2.81
N VAL A 483 0.23 27.39 1.95
CA VAL A 483 0.60 26.79 0.64
C VAL A 483 1.37 25.49 0.83
N ILE A 484 2.35 25.47 1.72
CA ILE A 484 3.10 24.27 2.09
C ILE A 484 2.16 23.17 2.61
N MET A 485 1.21 23.54 3.47
CA MET A 485 0.22 22.61 4.02
C MET A 485 -0.78 22.10 2.99
N ILE A 486 -1.08 22.85 1.91
CA ILE A 486 -1.86 22.33 0.77
C ILE A 486 -1.08 21.21 0.07
N TYR A 487 0.22 21.38 -0.15
CA TYR A 487 1.05 20.36 -0.81
C TYR A 487 1.27 19.13 0.06
N ILE A 488 1.41 19.27 1.37
CA ILE A 488 1.61 18.13 2.28
C ILE A 488 0.31 17.38 2.60
N LYS A 489 -0.85 17.95 2.25
CA LYS A 489 -2.18 17.41 2.62
C LYS A 489 -2.43 15.95 2.25
N PRO A 490 -2.01 15.44 1.08
CA PRO A 490 -2.12 14.03 0.76
C PRO A 490 -1.25 13.13 1.67
N ILE A 491 -0.16 13.68 2.20
CA ILE A 491 0.86 12.97 3.00
C ILE A 491 0.48 12.95 4.48
N MET A 492 0.14 14.10 5.06
CA MET A 492 -0.13 14.27 6.49
C MET A 492 -1.58 14.75 6.73
N PRO A 493 -2.58 13.85 6.64
CA PRO A 493 -3.99 14.22 6.76
C PRO A 493 -4.37 14.76 8.16
N ILE A 494 -3.78 14.26 9.25
CA ILE A 494 -4.12 14.74 10.61
C ILE A 494 -3.62 16.17 10.80
N LEU A 495 -2.34 16.41 10.49
CA LEU A 495 -1.72 17.73 10.57
C LEU A 495 -2.48 18.73 9.70
N SER A 496 -2.90 18.31 8.51
CA SER A 496 -3.71 19.14 7.61
C SER A 496 -5.05 19.54 8.21
N LYS A 497 -5.76 18.61 8.88
CA LYS A 497 -7.02 18.91 9.57
C LYS A 497 -6.81 19.90 10.73
N LYS A 498 -5.74 19.73 11.52
CA LYS A 498 -5.37 20.69 12.58
C LYS A 498 -5.05 22.08 11.99
N THR A 499 -4.36 22.13 10.86
CA THR A 499 -4.10 23.38 10.13
C THR A 499 -5.36 24.04 9.61
N GLU A 500 -6.32 23.28 9.08
CA GLU A 500 -7.61 23.82 8.61
C GLU A 500 -8.40 24.49 9.74
N LEU A 501 -8.38 23.87 10.93
CA LEU A 501 -8.95 24.44 12.15
C LEU A 501 -8.22 25.73 12.56
N PHE A 502 -6.89 25.72 12.57
CA PHE A 502 -6.08 26.91 12.88
C PHE A 502 -6.39 28.08 11.93
N LEU A 503 -6.45 27.83 10.62
CA LEU A 503 -6.67 28.87 9.59
C LEU A 503 -8.15 29.26 9.40
N LYS A 504 -9.09 28.53 10.03
CA LYS A 504 -10.54 28.60 9.77
C LYS A 504 -10.88 28.46 8.27
N LYS A 505 -10.12 27.65 7.55
CA LYS A 505 -10.25 27.50 6.09
C LYS A 505 -9.80 26.11 5.66
N LYS A 506 -10.60 25.47 4.81
CA LYS A 506 -10.20 24.22 4.13
C LYS A 506 -8.99 24.47 3.23
N LEU A 507 -8.04 23.54 3.25
CA LEU A 507 -6.89 23.54 2.36
C LEU A 507 -7.31 22.94 1.02
N CYS A 508 -7.51 23.80 0.02
CA CYS A 508 -7.97 23.44 -1.32
C CYS A 508 -6.97 23.93 -2.35
N ILE A 509 -6.57 23.04 -3.28
CA ILE A 509 -5.65 23.39 -4.36
C ILE A 509 -6.26 24.42 -5.32
N ASP A 510 -7.57 24.37 -5.55
CA ASP A 510 -8.26 25.29 -6.48
C ASP A 510 -8.14 26.77 -6.09
N ASN A 511 -7.98 27.04 -4.79
CA ASN A 511 -7.88 28.41 -4.25
C ASN A 511 -6.45 28.76 -3.80
N ILE A 512 -5.43 28.04 -4.30
CA ILE A 512 -4.03 28.27 -3.94
C ILE A 512 -3.53 29.63 -4.43
N MET A 513 -4.06 30.15 -5.54
CA MET A 513 -3.69 31.46 -6.10
C MET A 513 -4.07 32.64 -5.20
N PHE A 514 -5.09 32.48 -4.35
CA PHE A 514 -5.62 33.55 -3.53
C PHE A 514 -5.13 33.43 -2.09
N PRO A 515 -4.28 34.35 -1.59
CA PRO A 515 -3.87 34.35 -0.19
C PRO A 515 -5.04 34.67 0.75
N LEU A 516 -4.88 34.29 2.01
CA LEU A 516 -5.74 34.69 3.11
C LEU A 516 -5.41 36.13 3.50
N ILE A 517 -6.36 37.04 3.30
CA ILE A 517 -6.26 38.46 3.64
C ILE A 517 -7.44 38.91 4.50
N ASN A 518 -7.21 39.91 5.35
CA ASN A 518 -8.22 40.58 6.20
C ASN A 518 -9.23 39.61 6.86
N ARG A 519 -8.71 38.58 7.54
CA ARG A 519 -9.54 37.58 8.19
C ARG A 519 -8.92 37.06 9.47
N LYS A 520 -9.80 36.65 10.39
CA LYS A 520 -9.40 36.03 11.65
C LYS A 520 -8.91 34.60 11.47
N ILE A 521 -7.85 34.25 12.19
CA ILE A 521 -7.42 32.87 12.45
C ILE A 521 -7.79 32.46 13.88
N ASN A 522 -7.63 31.18 14.23
CA ASN A 522 -7.73 30.74 15.62
C ASN A 522 -6.40 30.97 16.34
N LYS A 523 -6.45 31.02 17.68
CA LYS A 523 -5.25 30.97 18.51
C LYS A 523 -4.47 29.70 18.20
N PHE A 524 -3.16 29.83 18.04
CA PHE A 524 -2.29 28.70 17.75
C PHE A 524 -2.23 27.73 18.93
N LYS A 525 -2.34 26.44 18.61
CA LYS A 525 -2.03 25.32 19.51
C LYS A 525 -0.95 24.49 18.84
N PRO A 526 -0.04 23.85 19.60
CA PRO A 526 0.97 22.97 19.02
C PRO A 526 0.34 21.96 18.06
N LEU A 527 0.71 22.05 16.77
CA LEU A 527 0.13 21.21 15.73
C LEU A 527 0.78 19.82 15.67
N PHE A 528 2.07 19.78 16.02
CA PHE A 528 2.92 18.59 16.02
C PHE A 528 3.92 18.69 17.18
N PHE A 529 4.23 17.56 17.80
CA PHE A 529 5.19 17.48 18.92
C PHE A 529 6.48 16.81 18.47
N ARG A 530 7.58 17.10 19.18
CA ARG A 530 8.85 16.43 18.92
C ARG A 530 8.77 14.96 19.33
N ILE A 531 9.44 14.11 18.55
CA ILE A 531 9.60 12.69 18.84
C ILE A 531 10.95 12.46 19.51
N ASN A 532 10.99 11.63 20.55
CA ASN A 532 12.21 11.19 21.20
C ASN A 532 12.61 9.80 20.69
N ILE A 533 13.91 9.58 20.44
CA ILE A 533 14.42 8.27 20.02
C ILE A 533 14.11 7.17 21.04
N LYS A 534 14.04 7.52 22.34
CA LYS A 534 13.64 6.58 23.41
C LYS A 534 12.24 6.00 23.20
N ASP A 535 11.34 6.72 22.53
CA ASP A 535 10.00 6.22 22.25
C ASP A 535 10.02 5.13 21.17
N LEU A 536 10.93 5.23 20.19
CA LEU A 536 11.09 4.18 19.17
C LEU A 536 11.66 2.89 19.75
N TYR A 537 12.59 2.96 20.70
CA TYR A 537 13.13 1.76 21.34
C TYR A 537 12.04 1.00 22.13
N LYS A 538 11.10 1.70 22.77
CA LYS A 538 9.92 1.08 23.40
C LYS A 538 9.03 0.30 22.43
N ILE A 539 9.10 0.57 21.12
CA ILE A 539 8.33 -0.17 20.09
C ILE A 539 8.94 -1.56 19.85
N ILE A 540 10.25 -1.71 20.01
CA ILE A 540 10.96 -2.98 19.83
C ILE A 540 10.89 -3.82 21.11
N ASP A 541 11.00 -3.19 22.28
CA ASP A 541 11.06 -3.89 23.59
C ASP A 541 9.70 -4.48 24.06
N LYS A 542 8.59 -4.16 23.38
CA LYS A 542 7.26 -4.74 23.58
C LYS A 542 6.91 -5.62 22.39
#